data_AF-F4MPK8-F1
#
_entry.id   AF-F4MPK8-F1
#
_cell.length_a   1.000
_cell.length_b   1.000
_cell.length_c   1.000
_cell.angle_alpha   90.00
_cell.angle_beta   90.00
_cell.angle_gamma   90.00
#
_symmetry.space_group_name_H-M   'P 1'
#
loop_
_entity.id
_entity.type
_entity.pdbx_description
1 polymer ?
#
loop_
_entity_poly.entity_id
_entity_poly.type
_entity_poly.pdbx_seq_one_letter_code
_entity_poly.pdbx_strand_id
1 'polypeptide(L)'
;MKRLITLIGSVVLIITSSFLVIACKTEQSSNDNLKTQKNDINKNNIKSVIKESKEDETDIEVKEKNELHKKEDIKKTKEEKPEKYMLKRSKEENFSFTKDYGLKHANFIFDKRDKWEKWKNDSKNNSLSSLAGKLTSFYSEISQYSSIDDLQKEFDTKFNKKKKYKSFDEFIEQIDKVVTDYQKEKDKIWHQLESIQSK
;
A
#
# COMPACT_ATOMS: atom_id res chain seq x y z
N MET A 1 44.73 -9.01 41.76
CA MET A 1 43.90 -7.78 41.83
C MET A 1 44.81 -6.57 41.71
N LYS A 2 44.35 -5.48 41.06
CA LYS A 2 44.97 -4.13 40.97
C LYS A 2 45.73 -3.73 39.70
N ARG A 3 45.35 -4.15 38.48
CA ARG A 3 45.81 -3.45 37.24
C ARG A 3 44.77 -3.31 36.12
N LEU A 4 43.47 -3.51 36.38
CA LEU A 4 42.45 -3.49 35.31
C LEU A 4 41.24 -2.56 35.56
N ILE A 5 41.27 -1.68 36.57
CA ILE A 5 40.12 -0.85 36.97
C ILE A 5 40.28 0.64 36.59
N THR A 6 41.33 1.02 35.86
CA THR A 6 41.64 2.44 35.58
C THR A 6 41.55 2.83 34.10
N LEU A 7 40.68 2.18 33.32
CA LEU A 7 40.48 2.51 31.90
C LEU A 7 38.98 2.58 31.49
N ILE A 8 38.10 2.92 32.43
CA ILE A 8 36.67 3.19 32.17
C ILE A 8 36.26 4.52 32.87
N GLY A 9 37.18 5.49 32.89
CA GLY A 9 37.05 6.72 33.69
C GLY A 9 36.93 8.01 32.90
N SER A 10 36.73 7.99 31.58
CA SER A 10 36.83 9.22 30.78
C SER A 10 36.17 9.17 29.40
N VAL A 11 34.91 8.73 29.31
CA VAL A 11 34.00 9.13 28.22
C VAL A 11 32.61 9.39 28.81
N VAL A 12 32.54 10.33 29.74
CA VAL A 12 31.30 11.04 30.08
C VAL A 12 31.62 12.52 29.90
N LEU A 13 30.78 13.20 29.14
CA LEU A 13 30.73 14.64 28.80
C LEU A 13 31.12 14.95 27.34
N ILE A 14 30.40 15.93 26.78
CA ILE A 14 30.36 16.44 25.39
C ILE A 14 29.22 15.71 24.62
N ILE A 15 28.01 16.24 24.36
CA ILE A 15 27.54 17.62 24.09
C ILE A 15 26.05 17.75 24.50
N THR A 16 25.74 18.65 25.44
CA THR A 16 24.44 19.36 25.51
C THR A 16 24.65 20.75 24.93
N SER A 17 23.57 21.38 24.41
CA SER A 17 23.50 22.61 23.59
C SER A 17 23.73 22.33 22.10
N SER A 18 22.78 22.52 21.19
CA SER A 18 21.90 23.66 20.90
C SER A 18 20.76 23.11 20.03
N PHE A 19 19.48 23.47 20.18
CA PHE A 19 18.85 24.65 19.58
C PHE A 19 17.59 25.00 20.38
N LEU A 20 17.64 26.11 21.11
CA LEU A 20 16.45 26.88 21.46
C LEU A 20 16.48 28.16 20.63
N VAL A 21 15.29 28.65 20.30
CA VAL A 21 14.97 29.92 19.64
C VAL A 21 14.98 29.86 18.11
N ILE A 22 13.79 29.79 17.50
CA ILE A 22 13.14 30.94 16.84
C ILE A 22 11.64 30.86 17.16
N ALA A 23 11.18 31.76 18.01
CA ALA A 23 9.78 32.17 18.08
C ALA A 23 9.73 33.65 17.69
N CYS A 24 8.95 33.97 16.65
CA CYS A 24 8.22 35.22 16.45
C CYS A 24 7.51 35.11 15.09
N LYS A 25 6.22 34.76 15.10
CA LYS A 25 5.11 35.72 15.06
C LYS A 25 4.99 36.39 13.69
N THR A 26 4.08 35.88 12.87
CA THR A 26 3.27 36.70 11.97
C THR A 26 1.87 36.13 11.98
N GLU A 27 0.98 36.79 12.72
CA GLU A 27 -0.45 36.76 12.43
C GLU A 27 -0.63 37.40 11.05
N GLN A 28 -1.03 36.61 10.06
CA GLN A 28 -1.56 37.15 8.83
C GLN A 28 -3.04 36.79 8.79
N SER A 29 -3.86 37.80 9.10
CA SER A 29 -5.30 37.80 8.96
C SER A 29 -5.68 37.47 7.51
N SER A 30 -6.25 36.30 7.27
CA SER A 30 -7.09 36.10 6.08
C SER A 30 -8.53 36.42 6.50
N ASN A 31 -8.83 37.71 6.51
CA ASN A 31 -10.20 38.20 6.47
C ASN A 31 -10.52 38.45 5.00
N ASP A 32 -11.02 37.43 4.30
CA ASP A 32 -11.72 37.65 3.04
C ASP A 32 -13.11 37.01 3.10
N ASN A 33 -14.08 37.92 3.15
CA ASN A 33 -15.51 37.73 3.08
C ASN A 33 -15.90 36.82 1.90
N LEU A 34 -16.29 35.57 2.15
CA LEU A 34 -17.10 34.82 1.18
C LEU A 34 -18.56 35.30 1.29
N LYS A 35 -18.84 36.45 0.70
CA LYS A 35 -20.21 36.91 0.46
C LYS A 35 -20.86 36.01 -0.59
N THR A 36 -21.95 35.39 -0.13
CA THR A 36 -23.10 34.91 -0.89
C THR A 36 -23.40 35.77 -2.12
N GLN A 37 -23.54 35.14 -3.30
CA GLN A 37 -24.47 35.63 -4.31
C GLN A 37 -25.11 34.46 -5.05
N LYS A 38 -26.35 34.14 -4.61
CA LYS A 38 -27.39 33.58 -5.46
C LYS A 38 -27.86 34.68 -6.42
N ASN A 39 -28.17 34.31 -7.65
CA ASN A 39 -29.33 34.74 -8.47
C ASN A 39 -29.20 34.00 -9.82
N ASP A 40 -30.03 32.99 -10.04
CA ASP A 40 -31.34 33.07 -10.70
C ASP A 40 -31.22 33.37 -12.20
N ILE A 41 -31.36 32.30 -13.01
CA ILE A 41 -31.88 32.41 -14.38
C ILE A 41 -33.16 31.58 -14.44
N ASN A 42 -34.22 32.31 -14.74
CA ASN A 42 -35.63 31.97 -14.67
C ASN A 42 -36.08 31.23 -15.96
N LYS A 43 -36.60 30.02 -15.76
CA LYS A 43 -37.84 29.41 -16.30
C LYS A 43 -38.51 29.95 -17.59
N ASN A 44 -39.08 28.97 -18.32
CA ASN A 44 -40.24 29.00 -19.25
C ASN A 44 -39.93 29.36 -20.73
N ASN A 45 -40.53 28.79 -21.78
CA ASN A 45 -41.59 27.79 -21.97
C ASN A 45 -41.78 27.50 -23.48
N ILE A 46 -42.38 26.34 -23.82
CA ILE A 46 -43.34 26.07 -24.93
C ILE A 46 -42.77 26.09 -26.38
N LYS A 47 -42.60 24.94 -27.08
CA LYS A 47 -43.58 24.00 -27.71
C LYS A 47 -44.24 24.55 -29.00
N SER A 48 -43.99 23.92 -30.15
CA SER A 48 -44.96 23.56 -31.22
C SER A 48 -44.26 23.23 -32.57
N VAL A 49 -44.46 22.03 -33.14
CA VAL A 49 -45.35 21.68 -34.31
C VAL A 49 -44.53 21.65 -35.63
N ILE A 50 -44.15 20.48 -36.20
CA ILE A 50 -44.88 19.46 -37.01
C ILE A 50 -44.80 19.72 -38.54
N LYS A 51 -44.74 18.60 -39.31
CA LYS A 51 -44.99 18.33 -40.77
C LYS A 51 -43.76 18.36 -41.70
N GLU A 52 -43.54 17.46 -42.66
CA GLU A 52 -44.33 16.55 -43.54
C GLU A 52 -43.39 15.39 -44.02
N SER A 53 -43.68 14.08 -43.97
CA SER A 53 -44.51 13.18 -44.83
C SER A 53 -44.02 12.86 -46.26
N LYS A 54 -43.88 11.55 -46.57
CA LYS A 54 -44.25 10.76 -47.80
C LYS A 54 -43.22 9.63 -48.07
N GLU A 55 -43.59 8.34 -47.89
CA GLU A 55 -44.28 7.39 -48.81
C GLU A 55 -43.35 6.76 -49.86
N ASP A 56 -43.15 5.42 -49.81
CA ASP A 56 -43.53 4.48 -50.89
C ASP A 56 -43.29 2.99 -50.54
N GLU A 57 -44.22 2.16 -51.01
CA GLU A 57 -44.39 0.69 -50.89
C GLU A 57 -43.40 -0.08 -51.81
N THR A 58 -43.03 -1.35 -51.61
CA THR A 58 -43.79 -2.55 -52.08
C THR A 58 -43.03 -3.88 -51.77
N ASP A 59 -43.76 -4.83 -51.17
CA ASP A 59 -44.02 -6.24 -51.55
C ASP A 59 -42.93 -7.25 -52.03
N ILE A 60 -42.87 -8.45 -51.39
CA ILE A 60 -43.00 -9.84 -51.94
C ILE A 60 -42.35 -10.96 -51.06
N GLU A 61 -43.19 -11.95 -50.74
CA GLU A 61 -43.02 -13.41 -50.48
C GLU A 61 -42.11 -14.03 -49.39
N VAL A 62 -42.81 -14.50 -48.34
CA VAL A 62 -42.89 -15.88 -47.79
C VAL A 62 -41.74 -16.87 -48.06
N LYS A 63 -41.10 -17.33 -46.98
CA LYS A 63 -40.76 -18.76 -46.77
C LYS A 63 -40.66 -19.12 -45.29
N GLU A 64 -41.58 -19.99 -44.86
CA GLU A 64 -41.53 -20.77 -43.62
C GLU A 64 -40.20 -21.50 -43.46
N LYS A 65 -39.65 -21.50 -42.24
CA LYS A 65 -39.30 -22.72 -41.51
C LYS A 65 -38.97 -22.44 -40.05
N ASN A 66 -39.73 -23.11 -39.19
CA ASN A 66 -39.55 -23.23 -37.74
C ASN A 66 -38.15 -23.74 -37.37
N GLU A 67 -37.42 -23.00 -36.53
CA GLU A 67 -36.48 -23.59 -35.56
C GLU A 67 -36.50 -22.82 -34.23
N LEU A 68 -37.18 -23.44 -33.27
CA LEU A 68 -36.86 -23.53 -31.84
C LEU A 68 -36.12 -22.33 -31.20
N HIS A 69 -36.87 -21.39 -30.62
CA HIS A 69 -36.35 -20.44 -29.64
C HIS A 69 -35.88 -21.15 -28.37
N LYS A 70 -34.59 -21.50 -28.30
CA LYS A 70 -33.90 -21.63 -27.01
C LYS A 70 -33.65 -20.21 -26.48
N LYS A 71 -34.49 -19.79 -25.54
CA LYS A 71 -34.16 -18.69 -24.62
C LYS A 71 -32.96 -19.15 -23.80
N GLU A 72 -31.76 -18.82 -24.26
CA GLU A 72 -30.61 -18.77 -23.38
C GLU A 72 -30.84 -17.61 -22.42
N ASP A 73 -31.29 -17.95 -21.21
CA ASP A 73 -31.16 -17.10 -20.05
C ASP A 73 -29.67 -16.81 -19.86
N ILE A 74 -29.21 -15.72 -20.47
CA ILE A 74 -27.98 -15.05 -20.08
C ILE A 74 -28.25 -14.56 -18.66
N LYS A 75 -27.96 -15.42 -17.67
CA LYS A 75 -27.70 -14.99 -16.30
C LYS A 75 -26.60 -13.94 -16.44
N LYS A 76 -27.00 -12.67 -16.39
CA LYS A 76 -26.11 -11.56 -16.06
C LYS A 76 -25.59 -11.87 -14.67
N THR A 77 -24.52 -12.65 -14.60
CA THR A 77 -23.63 -12.68 -13.45
C THR A 77 -23.26 -11.23 -13.25
N LYS A 78 -23.80 -10.59 -12.20
CA LYS A 78 -23.28 -9.32 -11.74
C LYS A 78 -21.81 -9.59 -11.49
N GLU A 79 -20.94 -9.06 -12.34
CA GLU A 79 -19.53 -8.98 -12.03
C GLU A 79 -19.44 -8.20 -10.72
N GLU A 80 -19.24 -8.92 -9.63
CA GLU A 80 -18.79 -8.33 -8.37
C GLU A 80 -17.47 -7.65 -8.70
N LYS A 81 -17.52 -6.31 -8.82
CA LYS A 81 -16.31 -5.52 -8.93
C LYS A 81 -15.43 -5.92 -7.73
N PRO A 82 -14.19 -6.36 -7.95
CA PRO A 82 -13.32 -6.76 -6.86
C PRO A 82 -13.21 -5.58 -5.90
N GLU A 83 -13.54 -5.84 -4.64
CA GLU A 83 -13.49 -4.82 -3.59
C GLU A 83 -12.06 -4.27 -3.54
N LYS A 84 -11.92 -2.99 -3.87
CA LYS A 84 -10.62 -2.34 -3.91
C LYS A 84 -10.08 -2.31 -2.49
N TYR A 85 -8.89 -2.86 -2.29
CA TYR A 85 -8.25 -2.90 -0.98
C TYR A 85 -8.06 -1.47 -0.45
N MET A 86 -8.47 -1.23 0.79
CA MET A 86 -8.19 0.01 1.50
C MET A 86 -6.99 -0.18 2.42
N LEU A 87 -6.01 0.72 2.31
CA LEU A 87 -4.82 0.71 3.16
C LEU A 87 -5.23 0.90 4.63
N LYS A 88 -4.61 0.13 5.53
CA LYS A 88 -4.84 0.24 6.97
C LYS A 88 -4.06 1.37 7.63
N ARG A 89 -3.04 1.88 6.95
CA ARG A 89 -2.18 2.97 7.40
C ARG A 89 -1.61 3.74 6.22
N SER A 90 -0.95 4.86 6.50
CA SER A 90 -0.34 5.71 5.48
C SER A 90 0.79 4.99 4.72
N LYS A 91 1.20 5.55 3.57
CA LYS A 91 2.31 4.99 2.77
C LYS A 91 3.63 5.13 3.52
N GLU A 92 3.77 6.23 4.25
CA GLU A 92 4.90 6.60 5.08
C GLU A 92 5.06 5.63 6.26
N GLU A 93 3.98 5.32 6.97
CA GLU A 93 3.99 4.35 8.07
C GLU A 93 4.31 2.95 7.56
N ASN A 94 3.73 2.55 6.43
CA ASN A 94 4.04 1.26 5.81
C ASN A 94 5.51 1.15 5.43
N PHE A 95 6.07 2.19 4.80
CA PHE A 95 7.48 2.28 4.45
C PHE A 95 8.37 2.17 5.70
N SER A 96 8.08 2.94 6.75
CA SER A 96 8.84 2.91 7.99
C SER A 96 8.78 1.54 8.66
N PHE A 97 7.58 0.96 8.82
CA PHE A 97 7.42 -0.35 9.44
C PHE A 97 8.10 -1.47 8.65
N THR A 98 8.05 -1.44 7.31
CA THR A 98 8.80 -2.39 6.50
C THR A 98 10.30 -2.26 6.74
N LYS A 99 10.83 -1.02 6.80
CA LYS A 99 12.25 -0.80 7.10
C LYS A 99 12.63 -1.29 8.49
N ASP A 100 11.85 -0.93 9.51
CA ASP A 100 12.14 -1.28 10.90
C ASP A 100 12.07 -2.80 11.13
N TYR A 101 10.98 -3.43 10.73
CA TYR A 101 10.81 -4.87 10.95
C TYR A 101 11.71 -5.70 10.04
N GLY A 102 11.86 -5.31 8.78
CA GLY A 102 12.72 -6.03 7.85
C GLY A 102 14.20 -5.91 8.20
N LEU A 103 14.66 -4.75 8.69
CA LEU A 103 16.02 -4.61 9.23
C LEU A 103 16.24 -5.51 10.44
N LYS A 104 15.29 -5.56 11.37
CA LYS A 104 15.38 -6.47 12.53
C LYS A 104 15.53 -7.92 12.11
N HIS A 105 14.75 -8.36 11.12
CA HIS A 105 14.89 -9.71 10.57
C HIS A 105 16.21 -9.90 9.83
N ALA A 106 16.63 -8.97 8.99
CA ALA A 106 17.90 -9.05 8.26
C ALA A 106 19.08 -9.19 9.22
N ASN A 107 19.11 -8.39 10.29
CA ASN A 107 20.12 -8.49 11.34
C ASN A 107 20.07 -9.84 12.06
N PHE A 108 18.87 -10.30 12.45
CA PHE A 108 18.73 -11.62 13.08
C PHE A 108 19.22 -12.76 12.17
N ILE A 109 18.86 -12.73 10.89
CA ILE A 109 19.28 -13.74 9.90
C ILE A 109 20.80 -13.73 9.73
N PHE A 110 21.40 -12.55 9.71
CA PHE A 110 22.85 -12.40 9.59
C PHE A 110 23.57 -12.90 10.85
N ASP A 111 23.16 -12.43 12.03
CA ASP A 111 23.82 -12.72 13.30
C ASP A 111 23.56 -14.16 13.79
N LYS A 112 22.39 -14.72 13.47
CA LYS A 112 21.89 -16.00 13.99
C LYS A 112 21.43 -16.92 12.86
N ARG A 113 22.21 -16.99 11.78
CA ARG A 113 21.90 -17.76 10.56
C ARG A 113 21.45 -19.19 10.85
N ASP A 114 22.17 -19.93 11.69
CA ASP A 114 21.84 -21.33 11.99
C ASP A 114 20.49 -21.47 12.70
N LYS A 115 20.17 -20.53 13.60
CA LYS A 115 18.85 -20.50 14.25
C LYS A 115 17.75 -20.19 13.25
N TRP A 116 17.98 -19.22 12.38
CA TRP A 116 17.04 -18.86 11.33
C TRP A 116 16.75 -20.04 10.40
N GLU A 117 17.79 -20.70 9.87
CA GLU A 117 17.61 -21.84 8.95
C GLU A 117 16.91 -23.01 9.64
N LYS A 118 17.25 -23.29 10.91
CA LYS A 118 16.52 -24.31 11.69
C LYS A 118 15.04 -23.95 11.87
N TRP A 119 14.73 -22.70 12.22
CA TRP A 119 13.36 -22.25 12.42
C TRP A 119 12.53 -22.28 11.13
N LYS A 120 13.12 -21.76 10.05
CA LYS A 120 12.50 -21.61 8.74
C LYS A 120 12.17 -22.96 8.10
N ASN A 121 13.04 -23.96 8.29
CA ASN A 121 12.88 -25.29 7.71
C ASN A 121 12.01 -26.23 8.56
N ASP A 122 11.58 -25.82 9.76
CA ASP A 122 10.56 -26.53 10.52
C ASP A 122 9.18 -26.26 9.90
N SER A 123 8.53 -27.33 9.43
CA SER A 123 7.25 -27.26 8.73
C SER A 123 6.13 -26.60 9.54
N LYS A 124 6.21 -26.64 10.88
CA LYS A 124 5.25 -25.96 11.77
C LYS A 124 5.30 -24.45 11.66
N ASN A 125 6.43 -23.90 11.20
CA ASN A 125 6.66 -22.46 11.12
C ASN A 125 6.51 -21.91 9.71
N ASN A 126 6.21 -22.73 8.70
CA ASN A 126 6.17 -22.33 7.29
C ASN A 126 5.38 -21.03 7.02
N SER A 127 4.22 -20.86 7.66
CA SER A 127 3.42 -19.63 7.49
C SER A 127 4.13 -18.41 8.07
N LEU A 128 4.66 -18.54 9.29
CA LEU A 128 5.38 -17.47 9.99
C LEU A 128 6.71 -17.13 9.33
N SER A 129 7.46 -18.14 8.88
CA SER A 129 8.73 -17.95 8.19
C SER A 129 8.53 -17.35 6.80
N SER A 130 7.47 -17.74 6.09
CA SER A 130 7.05 -17.09 4.85
C SER A 130 6.71 -15.61 5.06
N LEU A 131 5.99 -15.29 6.13
CA LEU A 131 5.61 -13.92 6.46
C LEU A 131 6.83 -13.04 6.81
N ALA A 132 7.71 -13.53 7.69
CA ALA A 132 8.98 -12.86 8.01
C ALA A 132 9.89 -12.72 6.78
N GLY A 133 9.93 -13.75 5.93
CA GLY A 133 10.66 -13.74 4.67
C GLY A 133 10.16 -12.68 3.69
N LYS A 134 8.83 -12.60 3.46
CA LYS A 134 8.22 -11.57 2.61
C LYS A 134 8.54 -10.16 3.09
N LEU A 135 8.44 -9.91 4.39
CA LEU A 135 8.76 -8.62 4.98
C LEU A 135 10.24 -8.25 4.79
N THR A 136 11.14 -9.22 4.98
CA THR A 136 12.59 -9.04 4.77
C THR A 136 12.91 -8.78 3.30
N SER A 137 12.22 -9.44 2.37
CA SER A 137 12.36 -9.20 0.92
C SER A 137 11.92 -7.79 0.56
N PHE A 138 10.77 -7.32 1.05
CA PHE A 138 10.34 -5.93 0.82
C PHE A 138 11.35 -4.94 1.39
N TYR A 139 11.87 -5.17 2.59
CA TYR A 139 12.94 -4.35 3.14
C TYR A 139 14.16 -4.31 2.22
N SER A 140 14.61 -5.46 1.72
CA SER A 140 15.77 -5.52 0.82
C SER A 140 15.54 -4.69 -0.44
N GLU A 141 14.33 -4.75 -1.01
CA GLU A 141 13.93 -3.98 -2.18
C GLU A 141 13.90 -2.46 -1.92
N ILE A 142 13.46 -2.02 -0.73
CA ILE A 142 13.28 -0.59 -0.43
C ILE A 142 14.40 0.04 0.41
N SER A 143 15.34 -0.75 0.93
CA SER A 143 16.33 -0.33 1.93
C SER A 143 17.19 0.86 1.48
N GLN A 144 17.51 0.92 0.19
CA GLN A 144 18.33 1.96 -0.43
C GLN A 144 17.64 3.34 -0.51
N TYR A 145 16.32 3.41 -0.36
CA TYR A 145 15.58 4.65 -0.43
C TYR A 145 15.48 5.30 0.96
N SER A 146 15.72 6.60 1.04
CA SER A 146 15.60 7.38 2.28
C SER A 146 14.14 7.59 2.71
N SER A 147 13.26 7.81 1.74
CA SER A 147 11.85 8.11 1.97
C SER A 147 10.92 7.41 0.97
N ILE A 148 9.63 7.41 1.27
CA ILE A 148 8.60 6.90 0.36
C ILE A 148 8.51 7.74 -0.92
N ASP A 149 8.75 9.05 -0.84
CA ASP A 149 8.77 9.96 -1.99
C ASP A 149 9.93 9.65 -2.93
N ASP A 150 11.11 9.32 -2.39
CA ASP A 150 12.26 8.93 -3.19
C ASP A 150 12.00 7.62 -3.93
N LEU A 151 11.38 6.65 -3.24
CA LEU A 151 10.95 5.40 -3.85
C LEU A 151 9.90 5.65 -4.95
N GLN A 152 8.91 6.52 -4.70
CA GLN A 152 7.86 6.83 -5.67
C GLN A 152 8.42 7.51 -6.93
N LYS A 153 9.32 8.48 -6.77
CA LYS A 153 9.98 9.17 -7.89
C LYS A 153 10.76 8.21 -8.79
N GLU A 154 11.40 7.21 -8.20
CA GLU A 154 12.23 6.25 -8.93
C GLU A 154 11.49 4.95 -9.29
N PHE A 155 10.18 4.87 -9.01
CA PHE A 155 9.43 3.63 -9.07
C PHE A 155 9.45 3.02 -10.47
N ASP A 156 8.97 3.74 -11.49
CA ASP A 156 8.87 3.17 -12.84
C ASP A 156 10.23 3.06 -13.55
N THR A 157 11.19 3.93 -13.20
CA THR A 157 12.47 4.03 -13.92
C THR A 157 13.54 3.08 -13.41
N LYS A 158 13.60 2.85 -12.09
CA LYS A 158 14.67 2.06 -11.44
C LYS A 158 14.10 0.86 -10.71
N PHE A 159 13.15 1.09 -9.79
CA PHE A 159 12.65 0.04 -8.90
C PHE A 159 11.87 -1.05 -9.67
N ASN A 160 10.91 -0.63 -10.48
CA ASN A 160 9.96 -1.47 -11.20
C ASN A 160 10.25 -1.55 -12.71
N LYS A 161 11.51 -1.36 -13.11
CA LYS A 161 11.92 -1.40 -14.53
C LYS A 161 11.52 -2.69 -15.25
N LYS A 162 11.50 -3.81 -14.52
CA LYS A 162 11.07 -5.13 -15.03
C LYS A 162 9.56 -5.36 -14.98
N LYS A 163 8.77 -4.36 -14.57
CA LYS A 163 7.29 -4.42 -14.43
C LYS A 163 6.82 -5.59 -13.56
N LYS A 164 7.49 -5.80 -12.41
CA LYS A 164 7.08 -6.78 -11.39
C LYS A 164 5.73 -6.40 -10.78
N TYR A 165 5.48 -5.10 -10.66
CA TYR A 165 4.25 -4.50 -10.17
C TYR A 165 3.55 -3.73 -11.30
N LYS A 166 2.23 -3.67 -11.27
CA LYS A 166 1.42 -2.90 -12.24
C LYS A 166 1.47 -1.41 -11.95
N SER A 167 1.54 -1.02 -10.68
CA SER A 167 1.61 0.38 -10.25
C SER A 167 2.28 0.50 -8.88
N PHE A 168 2.65 1.74 -8.52
CA PHE A 168 3.15 2.06 -7.19
C PHE A 168 2.09 1.76 -6.11
N ASP A 169 0.82 2.10 -6.37
CA ASP A 169 -0.26 1.82 -5.41
C ASP A 169 -0.43 0.32 -5.17
N GLU A 170 -0.36 -0.54 -6.20
CA GLU A 170 -0.41 -2.00 -6.00
C GLU A 170 0.76 -2.49 -5.13
N PHE A 171 1.96 -1.94 -5.35
CA PHE A 171 3.12 -2.27 -4.52
C PHE A 171 2.89 -1.89 -3.05
N ILE A 172 2.35 -0.69 -2.78
CA ILE A 172 2.04 -0.24 -1.43
C ILE A 172 0.93 -1.07 -0.79
N GLU A 173 -0.10 -1.45 -1.55
CA GLU A 173 -1.14 -2.37 -1.05
C GLU A 173 -0.55 -3.73 -0.64
N GLN A 174 0.42 -4.26 -1.38
CA GLN A 174 1.09 -5.50 -1.00
C GLN A 174 1.93 -5.35 0.27
N ILE A 175 2.65 -4.24 0.42
CA ILE A 175 3.37 -3.92 1.66
C ILE A 175 2.37 -3.85 2.83
N ASP A 176 1.29 -3.10 2.70
CA ASP A 176 0.33 -2.87 3.77
C ASP A 176 -0.30 -4.18 4.27
N LYS A 177 -0.62 -5.10 3.35
CA LYS A 177 -1.10 -6.44 3.68
C LYS A 177 -0.07 -7.23 4.49
N VAL A 178 1.18 -7.28 4.01
CA VAL A 178 2.24 -8.03 4.69
C VAL A 178 2.58 -7.43 6.05
N VAL A 179 2.68 -6.10 6.16
CA VAL A 179 2.92 -5.44 7.45
C VAL A 179 1.76 -5.70 8.41
N THR A 180 0.52 -5.65 7.92
CA THR A 180 -0.66 -5.95 8.72
C THR A 180 -0.66 -7.37 9.26
N ASP A 181 -0.41 -8.35 8.41
CA ASP A 181 -0.41 -9.75 8.85
C ASP A 181 0.78 -10.03 9.75
N TYR A 182 1.94 -9.43 9.46
CA TYR A 182 3.11 -9.52 10.32
C TYR A 182 2.84 -8.97 11.71
N GLN A 183 2.21 -7.79 11.83
CA GLN A 183 1.90 -7.19 13.12
C GLN A 183 1.03 -8.08 14.01
N LYS A 184 0.11 -8.87 13.43
CA LYS A 184 -0.73 -9.82 14.18
C LYS A 184 0.08 -10.99 14.77
N GLU A 185 1.10 -11.45 14.04
CA GLU A 185 1.89 -12.64 14.41
C GLU A 185 3.26 -12.28 15.01
N LYS A 186 3.60 -10.99 15.08
CA LYS A 186 4.93 -10.48 15.43
C LYS A 186 5.48 -11.10 16.70
N ASP A 187 4.72 -11.07 17.79
CA ASP A 187 5.20 -11.53 19.09
C ASP A 187 5.44 -13.04 19.10
N LYS A 188 4.59 -13.80 18.41
CA LYS A 188 4.75 -15.24 18.22
C LYS A 188 6.00 -15.56 17.41
N ILE A 189 6.26 -14.81 16.33
CA ILE A 189 7.47 -14.97 15.50
C ILE A 189 8.72 -14.76 16.37
N TRP A 190 8.80 -13.65 17.10
CA TRP A 190 9.99 -13.33 17.90
C TRP A 190 10.19 -14.28 19.08
N HIS A 191 9.11 -14.66 19.78
CA HIS A 191 9.19 -15.67 20.84
C HIS A 191 9.76 -16.99 20.33
N GLN A 192 9.34 -17.45 19.15
CA GLN A 192 9.87 -18.68 18.56
C GLN A 192 11.33 -18.52 18.12
N LEU A 193 11.70 -17.40 17.50
CA LEU A 193 13.08 -17.15 17.07
C LEU A 193 14.07 -17.07 18.25
N GLU A 194 13.65 -16.47 19.36
CA GLU A 194 14.49 -16.30 20.55
C GLU A 194 14.62 -17.57 21.40
N SER A 195 13.57 -18.40 21.43
CA SER A 195 13.56 -19.67 22.18
C SER A 195 14.41 -20.78 21.54
N ILE A 196 14.90 -20.59 20.32
CA ILE A 196 15.79 -21.57 19.68
C ILE A 196 17.16 -21.55 20.37
N GLN A 197 17.48 -22.65 21.03
CA GLN A 197 18.82 -22.88 21.59
C GLN A 197 19.84 -23.01 20.45
N SER A 198 20.96 -22.28 20.56
CA SER A 198 22.16 -22.59 19.77
C SER A 198 22.72 -23.91 20.26
N LYS A 199 23.06 -24.82 19.35
CA LYS A 199 23.86 -26.00 19.69
C LYS A 199 25.33 -25.63 19.73
#